data_AF-A0A2J7ZIF8-F1
#
_entry.id   AF-A0A2J7ZIF8-F1
#
_cell.length_a   1.000
_cell.length_b   1.000
_cell.length_c   1.000
_cell.angle_alpha   90.00
_cell.angle_beta   90.00
_cell.angle_gamma   90.00
#
_symmetry.space_group_name_H-M   'P 1'
#
loop_
_entity.id
_entity.type
_entity.pdbx_description
1 polymer ?
#
loop_
_entity_poly.entity_id
_entity_poly.type
_entity_poly.pdbx_seq_one_letter_code
_entity_poly.pdbx_strand_id
1 'polypeptide(L)' 'MNFPLDSVQDLPEDAKAALGAALEQMQVRDSLKMYNKLVERCFKECAEDMRSKALTGKEEQ' A
#
# COMPACT_ATOMS: atom_id res chain seq x y z
N MET A 1 5.02 3.25 -7.19
CA MET A 1 5.27 2.58 -8.49
C MET A 1 5.07 3.61 -9.57
N ASN A 2 5.97 3.69 -10.56
CA ASN A 2 5.84 4.59 -11.70
C ASN A 2 5.37 3.77 -12.91
N PHE A 3 4.06 3.68 -13.11
CA PHE A 3 3.52 3.03 -14.30
C PHE A 3 3.58 4.04 -15.45
N PRO A 4 4.22 3.72 -16.59
CA PRO A 4 4.29 4.64 -17.72
C PRO A 4 2.89 4.73 -18.36
N LEU A 5 2.16 5.79 -17.99
CA LEU A 5 0.84 6.12 -18.56
C LEU A 5 0.92 6.39 -20.08
N ASP A 6 2.10 6.73 -20.60
CA ASP A 6 2.34 6.94 -22.02
C ASP A 6 2.06 5.69 -22.87
N SER A 7 2.47 4.52 -22.39
CA SER A 7 2.24 3.25 -23.10
C SER A 7 0.78 2.79 -23.14
N VAL A 8 -0.13 3.46 -22.40
CA VAL A 8 -1.56 3.11 -22.35
C VAL A 8 -2.34 3.74 -23.52
N GLN A 9 -1.80 4.79 -24.15
CA GLN A 9 -2.49 5.55 -25.19
C GLN A 9 -2.64 4.79 -26.51
N ASP A 10 -1.67 3.95 -26.85
CA ASP A 10 -1.60 3.17 -28.10
C ASP A 10 -2.36 1.82 -28.07
N LEU A 11 -3.02 1.47 -26.95
CA LEU A 11 -3.78 0.22 -26.88
C LEU A 11 -5.16 0.33 -27.57
N PRO A 12 -5.65 -0.77 -28.16
CA PRO A 12 -7.03 -0.85 -28.63
C PRO A 12 -8.01 -0.73 -27.44
N GLU A 13 -9.21 -0.19 -27.70
CA GLU A 13 -10.17 0.23 -26.66
C GLU A 13 -10.64 -0.91 -25.74
N ASP A 14 -10.72 -2.13 -26.26
CA ASP A 14 -11.03 -3.34 -25.50
C ASP A 14 -9.92 -3.70 -24.50
N ALA A 15 -8.66 -3.58 -24.92
CA ALA A 15 -7.50 -3.81 -24.07
C ALA A 15 -7.35 -2.72 -22.99
N LYS A 16 -7.73 -1.47 -23.28
CA LYS A 16 -7.75 -0.37 -22.29
C LYS A 16 -8.74 -0.65 -21.17
N ALA A 17 -9.93 -1.15 -21.48
CA ALA A 17 -10.94 -1.48 -20.47
C ALA A 17 -10.48 -2.63 -19.55
N ALA A 18 -9.91 -3.69 -20.13
CA ALA A 18 -9.37 -4.81 -19.36
C ALA A 18 -8.17 -4.38 -18.49
N LEU A 19 -7.30 -3.51 -19.00
CA LEU A 19 -6.18 -2.93 -18.26
C LEU A 19 -6.67 -2.04 -17.11
N GLY A 20 -7.70 -1.22 -17.32
CA GLY A 20 -8.30 -0.38 -16.28
C GLY A 20 -8.77 -1.21 -15.09
N ALA A 21 -9.53 -2.27 -15.34
CA ALA A 21 -9.98 -3.18 -14.29
C ALA A 21 -8.82 -3.88 -13.56
N ALA A 22 -7.76 -4.28 -14.29
CA ALA A 22 -6.58 -4.88 -13.68
C ALA A 22 -5.78 -3.87 -12.83
N LEU A 23 -5.67 -2.62 -13.27
CA LEU A 23 -4.98 -1.55 -12.55
C LEU A 23 -5.67 -1.19 -11.25
N GLU A 24 -7.00 -1.12 -11.24
CA GLU A 24 -7.78 -0.88 -10.01
C GLU A 24 -7.50 -1.97 -8.96
N GLN A 25 -7.53 -3.24 -9.36
CA GLN A 25 -7.20 -4.35 -8.47
C GLN A 25 -5.75 -4.27 -7.97
N MET A 26 -4.81 -3.90 -8.84
CA MET A 26 -3.42 -3.72 -8.45
C MET A 26 -3.23 -2.57 -7.46
N GLN A 27 -3.91 -1.43 -7.67
CA GLN A 27 -3.85 -0.29 -6.75
C GLN A 27 -4.30 -0.67 -5.34
N VAL A 28 -5.42 -1.39 -5.21
CA VAL A 28 -5.91 -1.84 -3.89
C VAL A 28 -4.91 -2.77 -3.23
N ARG A 29 -4.36 -3.74 -3.98
CA ARG A 29 -3.35 -4.65 -3.44
C ARG A 29 -2.11 -3.90 -2.95
N ASP A 30 -1.66 -2.90 -3.71
CA ASP A 30 -0.41 -2.21 -3.41
C ASP A 30 -0.60 -1.15 -2.31
N SER A 31 -1.80 -0.59 -2.14
CA SER A 31 -2.14 0.23 -0.96
C SER A 31 -2.12 -0.61 0.32
N LEU A 32 -2.65 -1.83 0.30
CA LEU A 32 -2.61 -2.75 1.45
C LEU A 32 -1.18 -3.17 1.79
N LYS A 33 -0.33 -3.42 0.79
CA LYS A 33 1.10 -3.69 1.02
C LYS A 33 1.81 -2.49 1.64
N MET A 34 1.51 -1.27 1.20
CA MET A 34 2.06 -0.05 1.79
C MET A 34 1.62 0.08 3.25
N TYR A 35 0.33 -0.14 3.53
CA TYR A 35 -0.20 -0.13 4.89
C TYR A 35 0.53 -1.14 5.80
N ASN A 36 0.67 -2.40 5.36
CA ASN A 36 1.37 -3.41 6.15
C ASN A 36 2.83 -3.03 6.44
N LYS A 37 3.54 -2.47 5.46
CA LYS A 37 4.91 -1.99 5.65
C LYS A 37 5.01 -0.83 6.64
N LEU A 38 4.04 0.08 6.60
CA LEU A 38 3.98 1.20 7.55
C LEU A 38 3.75 0.69 8.97
N VAL A 39 2.78 -0.22 9.15
CA VAL A 39 2.51 -0.85 10.44
C VAL A 39 3.74 -1.60 10.97
N GLU A 40 4.41 -2.39 10.13
CA GLU A 40 5.63 -3.10 10.51
C GLU A 40 6.73 -2.13 10.97
N ARG A 41 6.90 -1.02 10.26
CA ARG A 41 7.89 0.00 10.60
C ARG A 41 7.56 0.66 11.94
N CYS A 42 6.34 1.15 12.12
CA CYS A 42 5.92 1.78 13.38
C CYS A 42 6.00 0.81 14.56
N PHE A 43 5.65 -0.46 14.37
CA PHE A 43 5.80 -1.46 15.43
C PHE A 43 7.27 -1.68 15.81
N LYS A 44 8.18 -1.70 14.83
CA LYS A 44 9.62 -1.87 15.08
C LYS A 44 10.30 -0.63 15.69
N GLU A 45 9.85 0.57 15.31
CA GLU A 45 10.48 1.84 15.71
C GLU A 45 9.82 2.47 16.95
N CYS A 46 8.53 2.26 17.19
CA CYS A 46 7.78 2.94 18.24
C CYS A 46 7.35 2.01 19.39
N ALA A 47 7.06 0.72 19.15
CA ALA A 47 6.61 -0.20 20.19
C ALA A 47 7.80 -0.93 20.83
N GLU A 48 8.41 -0.28 21.83
CA GLU A 48 9.62 -0.77 22.50
C GLU A 48 9.33 -1.39 23.89
N ASP A 49 8.22 -1.02 24.54
CA ASP A 49 7.86 -1.50 25.88
C ASP A 49 6.88 -2.69 25.84
N MET A 50 7.42 -3.89 26.02
CA MET A 50 6.66 -5.14 26.01
C MET A 50 6.25 -5.62 27.40
N ARG A 51 6.20 -4.74 28.42
CA ARG A 51 5.79 -5.09 29.79
C ARG A 51 4.27 -5.20 29.98
N SER A 52 3.50 -4.65 29.04
CA SER A 52 2.04 -4.62 29.08
C SER A 52 1.46 -5.02 27.72
N LYS A 53 0.18 -5.39 27.68
CA LYS A 53 -0.53 -5.71 26.43
C LYS A 53 -1.10 -4.46 25.73
N ALA A 54 -0.88 -3.28 26.29
CA ALA A 54 -1.35 -2.01 25.77
C ALA A 54 -0.14 -1.15 25.39
N LEU A 55 -0.30 -0.33 24.34
CA LEU A 55 0.65 0.71 24.01
C LEU A 55 0.65 1.75 25.13
N THR A 56 1.83 2.22 25.48
CA THR A 56 1.96 3.35 26.40
C THR A 56 1.69 4.66 25.63
N GLY A 57 1.31 5.72 26.33
CA GLY A 57 1.03 7.02 25.67
C GLY A 57 2.24 7.66 24.96
N LYS A 58 3.45 7.10 25.13
CA LYS A 58 4.64 7.47 24.34
C LYS A 58 4.73 6.70 23.01
N GLU A 59 4.24 5.47 22.96
CA GLU A 59 4.28 4.61 21.76
C GLU A 59 3.07 4.87 20.84
N GLU A 60 2.02 5.52 21.35
CA GLU A 60 0.86 6.00 20.59
C GLU A 60 1.11 7.34 19.85
N GLN A 61 2.26 7.99 20.09
CA GLN A 61 2.61 9.31 19.54
C GLN A 61 3.45 9.24 18.27
#